data_AF-U3GTA3-F1
#
_entry.id   AF-U3GTA3-F1
#
_cell.length_a   1.000
_cell.length_b   1.000
_cell.length_c   1.000
_cell.angle_alpha   90.00
_cell.angle_beta   90.00
_cell.angle_gamma   90.00
#
_symmetry.space_group_name_H-M   'P 1'
#
loop_
_entity.id
_entity.type
_entity.pdbx_description
1 polymer ?
#
loop_
_entity_poly.entity_id
_entity_poly.type
_entity_poly.pdbx_seq_one_letter_code
_entity_poly.pdbx_strand_id
1 'polypeptide(L)'
;MSSDRVPDFIWRDVNQQKGLKRHLLGVGERVARAALAESRKHGGKANYSVRYSVRPRGRAQVQVFSDNRAEEYGVEDTPRIGALRRVIKRGGY
;
A
#
# COMPACT_ATOMS: atom_id res chain seq x y z
N MET A 1 16.17 -12.33 27.10
CA MET A 1 15.78 -11.49 25.94
C MET A 1 14.55 -12.13 25.30
N SER A 2 13.44 -11.39 25.16
CA SER A 2 12.08 -11.91 24.86
C SER A 2 12.06 -12.95 23.71
N SER A 3 11.50 -14.11 24.06
CA SER A 3 11.27 -15.28 23.21
C SER A 3 9.86 -15.28 22.58
N ASP A 4 9.19 -14.13 22.49
CA ASP A 4 7.78 -14.04 22.03
C ASP A 4 7.65 -13.81 20.52
N ARG A 5 8.72 -14.06 19.75
CA ARG A 5 8.72 -13.82 18.31
C ARG A 5 8.33 -15.09 17.57
N VAL A 6 7.33 -14.96 16.69
CA VAL A 6 6.97 -16.01 15.73
C VAL A 6 8.21 -16.37 14.91
N PRO A 7 8.65 -17.65 14.91
CA PRO A 7 9.81 -18.08 14.14
C PRO A 7 9.68 -17.82 12.64
N ASP A 8 10.80 -17.55 11.97
CA ASP A 8 10.84 -17.24 10.54
C ASP A 8 10.26 -18.35 9.64
N PHE A 9 10.37 -19.61 10.04
CA PHE A 9 9.81 -20.73 9.26
C PHE A 9 8.27 -20.69 9.23
N ILE A 10 7.61 -20.29 10.33
CA ILE A 10 6.16 -20.13 10.39
C ILE A 10 5.70 -19.07 9.38
N TRP A 11 6.43 -17.97 9.28
CA TRP A 11 6.13 -16.95 8.28
C TRP A 11 6.33 -17.43 6.85
N ARG A 12 7.35 -18.26 6.59
CA ARG A 12 7.56 -18.85 5.26
C ARG A 12 6.39 -19.75 4.86
N ASP A 13 5.92 -20.59 5.77
CA ASP A 13 4.79 -21.49 5.53
C ASP A 13 3.49 -20.71 5.28
N VAL A 14 3.20 -19.70 6.12
CA VAL A 14 2.05 -18.82 5.93
C VAL A 14 2.14 -18.09 4.60
N ASN A 15 3.32 -17.60 4.21
CA ASN A 15 3.50 -16.90 2.93
C ASN A 15 3.25 -17.78 1.71
N GLN A 16 3.43 -19.09 1.84
CA GLN A 16 3.18 -20.06 0.77
C GLN A 16 1.71 -20.45 0.66
N GLN A 17 0.85 -20.06 1.61
CA GLN A 17 -0.58 -20.36 1.55
C GLN A 17 -1.19 -19.87 0.23
N LYS A 18 -1.90 -20.79 -0.43
CA LYS A 18 -2.60 -20.49 -1.68
C LYS A 18 -3.58 -19.35 -1.42
N GLY A 19 -3.43 -18.29 -2.19
CA GLY A 19 -4.33 -17.14 -2.13
C GLY A 19 -3.85 -15.97 -1.27
N LEU A 20 -2.86 -16.13 -0.36
CA LEU A 20 -2.39 -14.99 0.44
C LEU A 20 -1.83 -13.87 -0.44
N LYS A 21 -0.87 -14.19 -1.32
CA LYS A 21 -0.30 -13.21 -2.26
C LYS A 21 -1.37 -12.56 -3.12
N ARG A 22 -2.30 -13.36 -3.67
CA ARG A 22 -3.40 -12.87 -4.51
C ARG A 22 -4.33 -11.94 -3.73
N HIS A 23 -4.68 -12.30 -2.51
CA HIS A 23 -5.53 -11.49 -1.64
C HIS A 23 -4.87 -10.15 -1.30
N LEU A 24 -3.61 -10.18 -0.87
CA LEU A 24 -2.86 -8.96 -0.55
C LEU A 24 -2.72 -8.04 -1.77
N LEU A 25 -2.41 -8.60 -2.94
CA LEU A 25 -2.37 -7.85 -4.19
C LEU A 25 -3.74 -7.23 -4.52
N GLY A 26 -4.82 -8.00 -4.39
CA GLY A 26 -6.18 -7.49 -4.62
C GLY A 26 -6.61 -6.40 -3.63
N VAL A 27 -6.11 -6.41 -2.39
CA VAL A 27 -6.27 -5.28 -1.46
C VAL A 27 -5.49 -4.07 -1.98
N GLY A 28 -4.21 -4.24 -2.33
CA GLY A 28 -3.37 -3.17 -2.87
C GLY A 28 -3.93 -2.54 -4.14
N GLU A 29 -4.43 -3.34 -5.09
CA GLU A 29 -5.05 -2.87 -6.33
C GLU A 29 -6.35 -2.10 -6.09
N ARG A 30 -7.14 -2.49 -5.08
CA ARG A 30 -8.33 -1.71 -4.68
C ARG A 30 -7.93 -0.35 -4.13
N VAL A 31 -6.92 -0.31 -3.26
CA VAL A 31 -6.40 0.95 -2.72
C VAL A 31 -5.83 1.84 -3.83
N ALA A 32 -5.03 1.28 -4.74
CA ALA A 32 -4.46 2.02 -5.86
C ALA A 32 -5.54 2.60 -6.79
N ARG A 33 -6.57 1.82 -7.15
CA ARG A 33 -7.70 2.31 -7.96
C ARG A 33 -8.50 3.40 -7.25
N ALA A 34 -8.76 3.25 -5.97
CA ALA A 34 -9.44 4.27 -5.18
C ALA A 34 -8.62 5.56 -5.07
N ALA A 35 -7.29 5.44 -4.88
CA ALA A 35 -6.39 6.60 -4.83
C ALA A 35 -6.31 7.31 -6.18
N LEU A 36 -6.26 6.56 -7.28
CA LEU A 36 -6.33 7.12 -8.63
C LEU A 36 -7.63 7.90 -8.86
N ALA A 37 -8.78 7.30 -8.51
CA ALA A 37 -10.08 7.96 -8.65
C ALA A 37 -10.15 9.24 -7.80
N GLU A 38 -9.66 9.20 -6.56
CA GLU A 38 -9.61 10.38 -5.70
C GLU A 38 -8.68 11.46 -6.26
N SER A 39 -7.47 11.12 -6.74
CA SER A 39 -6.55 12.07 -7.39
C SER A 39 -7.22 12.73 -8.60
N ARG A 40 -7.80 11.94 -9.51
CA ARG A 40 -8.47 12.45 -10.72
C ARG A 40 -9.67 13.33 -10.41
N LYS A 41 -10.46 13.00 -9.37
CA LYS A 41 -11.58 13.83 -8.90
C LYS A 41 -11.16 15.25 -8.52
N HIS A 42 -9.94 15.41 -8.00
CA HIS A 42 -9.37 16.71 -7.62
C HIS A 42 -8.44 17.29 -8.69
N GLY A 43 -8.51 16.80 -9.93
CA GLY A 43 -7.68 17.28 -11.06
C GLY A 43 -6.23 16.81 -11.05
N GLY A 44 -5.88 15.89 -10.14
CA GLY A 44 -4.54 15.32 -10.03
C GLY A 44 -4.17 14.41 -11.21
N LYS A 45 -2.87 14.27 -11.44
CA LYS A 45 -2.25 13.51 -12.54
C LYS A 45 -1.40 12.32 -12.04
N ALA A 46 -1.28 12.14 -10.72
CA ALA A 46 -0.57 11.00 -10.12
C ALA A 46 -1.05 9.64 -10.67
N ASN A 47 -0.11 8.70 -10.80
CA ASN A 47 -0.37 7.29 -11.01
C ASN A 47 0.04 6.49 -9.77
N TYR A 48 -0.62 5.34 -9.59
CA TYR A 48 -0.44 4.50 -8.42
C TYR A 48 -0.01 3.09 -8.81
N SER A 49 1.08 2.60 -8.22
CA SER A 49 1.62 1.27 -8.46
C SER A 49 1.59 0.41 -7.20
N VAL A 50 1.48 -0.91 -7.39
CA VAL A 50 1.38 -1.88 -6.30
C VAL A 50 2.58 -2.83 -6.35
N ARG A 51 3.26 -3.02 -5.22
CA ARG A 51 4.39 -3.96 -5.10
C ARG A 51 4.19 -4.92 -3.95
N TYR A 52 4.33 -6.21 -4.24
CA TYR A 52 4.45 -7.25 -3.23
C TYR A 52 5.90 -7.42 -2.79
N SER A 53 6.14 -7.61 -1.50
CA SER A 53 7.44 -7.97 -0.95
C SER A 53 7.30 -8.75 0.36
N VAL A 54 8.38 -9.41 0.78
CA VAL A 54 8.47 -10.04 2.10
C VAL A 54 9.43 -9.21 2.94
N ARG A 55 8.98 -8.75 4.11
CA ARG A 55 9.80 -7.96 5.03
C ARG A 55 10.95 -8.82 5.60
N PRO A 56 12.04 -8.20 6.09
CA PRO A 56 12.95 -8.88 7.01
C PRO A 56 12.13 -9.53 8.13
N ARG A 57 12.43 -10.80 8.47
CA ARG A 57 11.66 -11.68 9.39
C ARG A 57 10.37 -12.27 8.82
N GLY A 58 10.25 -12.34 7.49
CA GLY A 58 9.33 -13.25 6.83
C GLY A 58 7.90 -12.76 6.64
N ARG A 59 7.44 -11.65 7.23
CA ARG A 59 6.05 -11.19 7.00
C ARG A 59 5.85 -10.64 5.58
N ALA A 60 4.93 -11.23 4.80
CA ALA A 60 4.51 -10.67 3.52
C ALA A 60 3.84 -9.29 3.67
N GLN A 61 4.05 -8.41 2.70
CA GLN A 61 3.40 -7.11 2.60
C GLN A 61 3.10 -6.74 1.16
N VAL A 62 2.16 -5.81 0.99
CA VAL A 62 1.94 -5.08 -0.25
C VAL A 62 2.05 -3.60 0.04
N GLN A 63 2.72 -2.87 -0.84
CA GLN A 63 2.90 -1.44 -0.78
C GLN A 63 2.28 -0.79 -1.99
N VAL A 64 1.64 0.36 -1.79
CA VAL A 64 1.07 1.20 -2.85
C VAL A 64 1.87 2.49 -2.92
N PHE A 65 2.35 2.85 -4.10
CA PHE A 65 3.19 4.02 -4.32
C PHE A 65 2.49 5.01 -5.25
N SER A 66 2.62 6.30 -4.93
CA SER A 66 2.34 7.39 -5.87
C SER A 66 3.63 7.76 -6.61
N ASP A 67 3.54 8.04 -7.91
CA ASP A 67 4.65 8.61 -8.68
C ASP A 67 4.77 10.15 -8.52
N ASN A 68 3.74 10.81 -7.99
CA ASN A 68 3.72 12.26 -7.81
C ASN A 68 3.70 12.64 -6.33
N ARG A 69 4.88 13.02 -5.83
CA ARG A 69 5.06 13.47 -4.45
C ARG A 69 4.39 14.82 -4.19
N ALA A 70 4.40 15.73 -5.15
CA ALA A 70 3.81 17.06 -5.00
C ALA A 70 2.30 16.98 -4.72
N GLU A 71 1.58 16.11 -5.43
CA GLU A 71 0.14 15.91 -5.19
C GLU A 71 -0.15 15.28 -3.80
N GLU A 72 0.71 14.40 -3.31
CA GLU A 72 0.46 13.69 -2.04
C GLU A 72 0.78 14.53 -0.79
N TYR A 73 1.82 15.37 -0.88
CA TYR A 73 2.33 16.13 0.26
C TYR A 73 2.07 17.63 0.17
N GLY A 74 1.84 18.15 -1.03
CA GLY A 74 1.87 19.58 -1.31
C GLY A 74 3.30 20.09 -1.45
N VAL A 75 3.49 21.05 -2.35
CA VAL A 75 4.69 21.89 -2.48
C VAL A 75 4.23 23.33 -2.78
N GLU A 76 5.16 24.27 -2.87
CA GLU A 76 4.86 25.70 -3.06
C GLU A 76 3.85 25.96 -4.19
N ASP A 77 4.08 25.38 -5.37
CA ASP A 77 3.24 25.59 -6.56
C ASP A 77 2.14 24.54 -6.77
N THR A 78 2.01 23.56 -5.87
CA THR A 78 1.04 22.47 -6.04
C THR A 78 0.34 22.16 -4.73
N PRO A 79 -0.97 22.46 -4.63
CA PRO A 79 -1.73 22.18 -3.43
C PRO A 79 -1.81 20.68 -3.19
N ARG A 80 -1.88 20.31 -1.91
CA ARG A 80 -1.97 18.92 -1.49
C ARG A 80 -3.34 18.33 -1.82
N ILE A 81 -3.37 17.29 -2.65
CA ILE A 81 -4.53 16.41 -2.82
C ILE A 81 -4.51 15.34 -1.71
N GLY A 82 -3.39 14.63 -1.55
CA GLY A 82 -3.23 13.59 -0.52
C GLY A 82 -4.15 12.38 -0.72
N ALA A 83 -4.39 11.99 -1.97
CA ALA A 83 -5.38 10.98 -2.33
C ALA A 83 -5.11 9.62 -1.67
N LEU A 84 -3.86 9.13 -1.69
CA LEU A 84 -3.52 7.86 -1.04
C LEU A 84 -3.78 7.90 0.46
N ARG A 85 -3.39 9.01 1.12
CA ARG A 85 -3.64 9.21 2.57
C ARG A 85 -5.14 9.22 2.88
N ARG A 86 -5.96 9.91 2.07
CA ARG A 86 -7.41 10.00 2.26
C ARG A 86 -8.07 8.63 2.13
N VAL A 87 -7.70 7.86 1.11
CA VAL A 87 -8.24 6.51 0.89
C VAL A 87 -7.92 5.59 2.08
N ILE A 88 -6.68 5.57 2.55
CA ILE A 88 -6.28 4.73 3.70
C ILE A 88 -7.08 5.12 4.95
N LYS A 89 -7.22 6.42 5.24
CA LYS A 89 -8.00 6.90 6.40
C LYS A 89 -9.48 6.55 6.32
N ARG A 90 -10.08 6.57 5.12
CA ARG A 90 -11.51 6.27 4.93
C ARG A 90 -11.80 4.77 4.92
N GLY A 91 -10.90 3.99 4.34
CA GLY A 91 -11.10 2.57 4.08
C GLY A 91 -10.74 1.64 5.23
N GLY A 92 -10.00 2.12 6.25
CA GLY A 92 -9.63 1.30 7.40
C GLY A 92 -8.97 -0.03 7.03
N TYR A 93 -8.09 0.00 6.02
CA TYR A 93 -7.28 -1.16 5.60
C TYR A 93 -6.08 -1.37 6.51
#